data_AF-A0A958UMN8-F1
#
_entry.id   AF-A0A958UMN8-F1
#
_cell.length_a   1.000
_cell.length_b   1.000
_cell.length_c   1.000
_cell.angle_alpha   90.00
_cell.angle_beta   90.00
_cell.angle_gamma   90.00
#
_symmetry.space_group_name_H-M   'P 1'
#
loop_
_entity.id
_entity.type
_entity.pdbx_description
1 polymer ?
#
loop_
_entity_poly.entity_id
_entity_poly.type
_entity_poly.pdbx_seq_one_letter_code
_entity_poly.pdbx_strand_id
1 'polypeptide(L)' 'MNLVNISEENYPEVARIYGEGLLTGTATFETTIPSWEKWNSGHLSFGRIIAIEENNYLGWASLSPVSSRCVYGGVEEVSV' A
#
# COMPACT_ATOMS: atom_id res chain seq x y z
N MET A 1 13.47 -0.48 14.36
CA MET A 1 12.57 -0.70 13.20
C MET A 1 12.33 -2.19 12.92
N ASN A 2 11.07 -2.59 12.81
CA ASN A 2 10.59 -3.92 12.42
C ASN A 2 9.71 -3.82 11.17
N LEU A 3 9.78 -4.81 10.28
CA LEU A 3 8.91 -4.92 9.10
C LEU A 3 7.92 -6.05 9.31
N VAL A 4 6.64 -5.78 9.09
CA VAL A 4 5.57 -6.79 9.18
C VAL A 4 4.72 -6.76 7.91
N ASN A 5 4.10 -7.90 7.58
CA ASN A 5 3.21 -7.97 6.42
C ASN A 5 1.94 -7.13 6.65
N ILE A 6 1.45 -6.51 5.59
CA ILE A 6 0.15 -5.83 5.62
C ILE A 6 -0.98 -6.86 5.61
N SER A 7 -1.92 -6.70 6.53
CA SER A 7 -3.15 -7.48 6.70
C SER A 7 -4.34 -6.54 6.89
N GLU A 8 -5.55 -7.09 6.87
CA GLU A 8 -6.77 -6.32 7.14
C GLU A 8 -6.74 -5.64 8.51
N GLU A 9 -6.14 -6.30 9.50
CA GLU A 9 -6.05 -5.81 10.88
C GLU A 9 -5.17 -4.56 11.02
N ASN A 10 -4.07 -4.48 10.27
CA ASN A 10 -3.14 -3.34 10.32
C ASN A 10 -3.32 -2.35 9.16
N TYR A 11 -4.23 -2.64 8.22
CA TYR A 11 -4.58 -1.73 7.13
C TYR A 11 -5.01 -0.33 7.57
N PRO A 12 -5.71 -0.12 8.71
CA PRO A 12 -6.04 1.23 9.17
C PRO A 12 -4.83 2.17 9.28
N GLU A 13 -3.64 1.64 9.58
CA GLU A 13 -2.40 2.43 9.66
C GLU A 13 -1.82 2.75 8.28
N VAL A 14 -1.91 1.81 7.33
CA VAL A 14 -1.60 2.07 5.91
C VAL A 14 -2.53 3.15 5.36
N ALA A 15 -3.83 3.03 5.62
CA ALA A 15 -4.85 3.99 5.21
C ALA A 15 -4.63 5.38 5.81
N ARG A 16 -4.19 5.45 7.08
CA ARG A 16 -3.79 6.71 7.73
C ARG A 16 -2.63 7.38 7.00
N ILE A 17 -1.53 6.66 6.77
CA ILE A 17 -0.34 7.18 6.08
C ILE A 17 -0.67 7.57 4.62
N TYR A 18 -1.46 6.74 3.93
CA TYR A 18 -1.97 7.05 2.59
C TYR A 18 -2.78 8.35 2.59
N GLY A 19 -3.66 8.53 3.58
CA GLY A 19 -4.46 9.74 3.77
C GLY A 19 -3.62 10.99 4.00
N GLU A 20 -2.54 10.89 4.78
CA GLU A 20 -1.58 11.98 4.98
C GLU A 20 -0.94 12.39 3.65
N GLY A 21 -0.52 11.42 2.83
CA GLY A 21 0.00 11.66 1.48
C GLY A 21 -1.04 12.30 0.54
N LEU A 22 -2.28 11.79 0.56
CA LEU A 22 -3.38 12.32 -0.24
C LEU A 22 -3.69 13.79 0.09
N LEU A 23 -3.65 14.16 1.38
CA LEU A 23 -3.85 15.55 1.82
C LEU A 23 -2.78 16.52 1.27
N THR A 24 -1.58 16.03 0.94
CA THR A 24 -0.55 16.88 0.31
C THR A 24 -0.90 17.26 -1.14
N GLY A 25 -1.78 16.50 -1.80
CA GLY A 25 -2.14 16.68 -3.20
C GLY A 25 -1.04 16.36 -4.21
N THR A 26 0.07 15.73 -3.79
CA THR A 26 1.21 15.42 -4.67
C THR A 26 1.66 13.96 -4.64
N ALA A 27 1.18 13.17 -3.67
CA ALA A 27 1.60 11.78 -3.50
C ALA A 27 0.86 10.79 -4.41
N THR A 28 -0.39 11.07 -4.77
CA THR A 28 -1.26 10.15 -5.54
C THR A 28 -2.26 10.92 -6.39
N PHE A 29 -2.72 10.29 -7.47
CA PHE A 29 -3.83 10.79 -8.29
C PHE A 29 -5.21 10.33 -7.77
N GLU A 30 -5.25 9.41 -6.80
CA GLU A 30 -6.51 9.01 -6.16
C GLU A 30 -7.08 10.16 -5.32
N THR A 31 -8.41 10.26 -5.30
CA THR A 31 -9.13 11.35 -4.61
C THR A 31 -9.69 10.94 -3.25
N THR A 32 -9.67 9.65 -2.95
CA THR A 32 -10.13 9.10 -1.67
C THR A 32 -9.17 8.03 -1.15
N ILE A 33 -9.21 7.79 0.15
CA ILE A 33 -8.50 6.67 0.78
C ILE A 33 -9.26 5.38 0.39
N PRO A 34 -8.61 4.38 -0.21
CA PRO A 34 -9.28 3.14 -0.61
C PRO A 34 -9.76 2.35 0.61
N SER A 35 -10.84 1.57 0.44
CA SER A 35 -11.19 0.53 1.42
C SER A 35 -10.15 -0.59 1.40
N TRP A 36 -10.14 -1.44 2.43
CA TRP A 36 -9.27 -2.61 2.48
C TRP A 36 -9.47 -3.50 1.25
N GLU A 37 -10.71 -3.77 0.84
CA GLU A 37 -11.03 -4.64 -0.28
C GLU A 37 -10.52 -4.06 -1.60
N LYS A 38 -10.66 -2.74 -1.82
CA LYS A 38 -10.14 -2.06 -2.99
C LYS A 38 -8.61 -2.09 -3.00
N TRP A 39 -7.97 -1.76 -1.87
CA TRP A 39 -6.51 -1.78 -1.77
C TRP A 39 -5.96 -3.21 -1.96
N ASN A 40 -6.51 -4.19 -1.26
CA ASN A 40 -6.07 -5.59 -1.30
C ASN A 40 -6.26 -6.23 -2.69
N SER A 41 -7.30 -5.86 -3.44
CA SER A 41 -7.51 -6.38 -4.80
C SER A 41 -6.59 -5.73 -5.85
N GLY A 42 -6.09 -4.52 -5.59
CA GLY A 42 -5.14 -3.83 -6.46
C GLY A 42 -3.68 -4.21 -6.23
N HIS A 43 -3.37 -4.85 -5.10
CA HIS A 43 -2.00 -5.20 -4.70
C HIS A 43 -1.79 -6.71 -4.65
N LEU A 44 -0.54 -7.14 -4.77
CA LEU A 44 -0.17 -8.54 -4.59
C LEU A 44 -0.31 -8.97 -3.12
N SER A 45 -0.65 -10.24 -2.91
CA SER A 45 -0.76 -10.82 -1.56
C SER A 45 0.59 -10.95 -0.84
N PHE A 46 1.68 -10.83 -1.59
CA PHE A 46 3.07 -10.83 -1.12
C PHE A 46 3.75 -9.50 -1.50
N GLY A 47 4.92 -9.23 -0.93
CA GLY A 47 5.66 -8.00 -1.24
C GLY A 47 4.96 -6.73 -0.72
N ARG A 48 4.22 -6.86 0.38
CA ARG A 48 3.51 -5.77 1.05
C ARG A 48 3.90 -5.71 2.53
N ILE A 49 4.48 -4.59 2.95
CA ILE A 49 5.08 -4.43 4.27
C ILE A 49 4.77 -3.07 4.89
N ILE A 50 4.71 -3.02 6.21
CA ILE A 50 4.63 -1.80 7.00
C ILE A 50 5.77 -1.77 8.03
N ALA A 51 6.43 -0.61 8.16
CA ALA A 51 7.55 -0.38 9.05
C ALA A 51 7.08 0.16 10.41
N ILE A 52 7.54 -0.46 11.49
CA ILE A 52 7.14 -0.15 12.87
C ILE A 52 8.38 0.13 13.73
N GLU A 53 8.38 1.22 14.48
CA GLU A 53 9.42 1.54 15.46
C GLU A 53 8.82 2.11 16.74
N GLU A 54 9.14 1.51 17.90
CA GLU A 54 8.63 1.97 19.20
C GLU A 54 7.10 2.17 19.24
N ASN A 55 6.36 1.25 18.60
CA ASN A 55 4.90 1.29 18.40
C ASN A 55 4.38 2.37 17.44
N ASN A 56 5.25 3.06 16.70
CA ASN A 56 4.89 4.00 15.66
C ASN A 56 4.97 3.35 14.29
N TYR A 57 3.91 3.52 13.49
CA TYR A 57 3.87 3.11 12.09
C TYR A 57 4.49 4.20 11.23
N LEU A 58 5.68 3.91 10.67
CA LEU A 58 6.54 4.90 10.02
C LEU A 58 6.23 5.07 8.52
N GLY A 59 5.76 4.01 7.86
CA GLY A 59 5.56 3.98 6.42
C GLY A 59 5.31 2.57 5.93
N TRP A 60 4.91 2.44 4.66
CA TRP A 60 4.59 1.17 4.04
C TRP A 60 5.14 1.10 2.62
N ALA A 61 5.20 -0.11 2.08
CA ALA A 61 5.50 -0.35 0.68
C ALA A 61 4.76 -1.60 0.21
N SER A 62 4.28 -1.61 -1.03
CA SER A 62 3.64 -2.78 -1.64
C SER A 62 3.95 -2.90 -3.12
N LEU A 63 3.69 -4.08 -3.68
CA LEU A 63 3.75 -4.36 -5.11
C LEU A 63 2.35 -4.45 -5.70
N SER A 64 2.17 -3.86 -6.88
CA SER A 64 0.94 -3.93 -7.69
C SER A 64 1.27 -4.42 -9.10
N PRO A 65 0.43 -5.24 -9.74
CA PRO A 65 0.60 -5.56 -11.15
C PRO A 65 0.45 -4.29 -12.00
N VAL A 66 1.40 -3.99 -12.88
CA VAL A 66 1.30 -2.80 -13.76
C VAL A 66 0.16 -2.92 -14.77
N SER A 67 -0.29 -4.14 -15.07
CA SER A 67 -1.36 -4.40 -16.04
C SER A 67 -2.00 -5.77 -15.83
N SER A 68 -3.29 -5.86 -16.15
CA SER A 68 -4.01 -7.14 -16.24
C SER A 68 -3.76 -7.91 -17.54
N ARG A 69 -3.09 -7.30 -18.53
CA ARG A 69 -2.78 -7.96 -19.80
C ARG A 69 -1.67 -8.99 -19.59
N CYS A 70 -1.92 -10.23 -20.04
CA CYS A 70 -0.98 -11.36 -19.89
C CYS A 70 0.46 -11.07 -20.36
N VAL A 71 0.64 -10.24 -21.39
CA VAL A 71 1.96 -9.86 -21.91
C VAL A 71 2.84 -9.08 -20.91
N TYR A 72 2.27 -8.56 -19.83
CA TYR A 72 2.99 -7.89 -18.74
C TYR A 72 3.02 -8.74 -17.46
N GLY A 73 2.68 -10.02 -17.53
CA GLY A 73 2.76 -10.92 -16.38
C GLY A 73 4.17 -10.96 -15.80
N GLY A 74 4.29 -10.72 -14.49
CA GLY A 74 5.57 -10.64 -13.78
C GLY A 74 6.25 -9.25 -13.84
N VAL A 75 5.52 -8.21 -14.27
CA VAL A 75 5.96 -6.83 -14.13
C VAL A 75 5.10 -6.16 -13.06
N GLU A 76 5.76 -5.68 -12.01
CA GLU A 76 5.14 -5.00 -10.88
C GLU A 76 5.62 -3.55 -10.77
N GLU A 77 4.76 -2.71 -10.19
CA GLU A 77 5.13 -1.38 -9.72
C GLU A 77 5.16 -1.35 -8.19
N VAL A 78 5.96 -0.43 -7.67
CA VAL A 78 6.06 -0.16 -6.24
C VAL A 78 5.07 0.94 -5.88
N SER A 79 4.30 0.73 -4.82
CA SER A 79 3.47 1.74 -4.18
C SER A 79 4.00 2.04 -2.78
N VAL A 80 4.08 3.33 -2.41
CA VAL A 80 4.60 3.85 -1.13
C VAL A 80 3.80 5.05 -0.66
#